data_AF-A0A928TNQ0-F1
#
_entry.id   AF-A0A928TNQ0-F1
#
_cell.length_a   1.000
_cell.length_b   1.000
_cell.length_c   1.000
_cell.angle_alpha   90.00
_cell.angle_beta   90.00
_cell.angle_gamma   90.00
#
_symmetry.space_group_name_H-M   'P 1'
#
loop_
_entity.id
_entity.type
_entity.pdbx_description
1 polymer ?
#
loop_
_entity_poly.entity_id
_entity_poly.type
_entity_poly.pdbx_seq_one_letter_code
_entity_poly.pdbx_strand_id
1 'polypeptide(L)'
;MTPAWGRSRRGRDILAVAAAALLAACASLPETSPSDIALYDEDVTPLDVENTTAMDAPPIEPFEPVEPPMIAPPLLPAPSPAAGGSGPDAAATRAPEPAATPQGTVPAGNVVAAAPPTTLPAPAPIPPEDLAALALIGDLVRYNALAPDDVKREIGVVTNAMARDRSDANRVRLAVLYTLSHGNPQDDQRALQLLENVAKSGGGSTPVKAIAAILHVQVSVRVRSVRDEQVRGNEAVQKLEALRAMERSLLRDRVRSGGGGGGGGGGGGGSGGR
;
A
#
# COMPACT_ATOMS: atom_id res chain seq x y z
N MET A 1 0.34 -39.97 2.20
CA MET A 1 0.27 -39.09 3.39
C MET A 1 0.58 -37.67 2.92
N THR A 2 -0.45 -36.84 2.82
CA THR A 2 -0.37 -35.45 2.32
C THR A 2 -0.56 -34.48 3.50
N PRO A 3 0.34 -33.50 3.72
CA PRO A 3 0.18 -32.56 4.81
C PRO A 3 -0.89 -31.50 4.47
N ALA A 4 -1.94 -31.45 5.30
CA ALA A 4 -2.97 -30.44 5.27
C ALA A 4 -2.45 -29.15 5.92
N TRP A 5 -2.23 -28.11 5.12
CA TRP A 5 -1.90 -26.77 5.62
C TRP A 5 -3.18 -26.06 6.08
N GLY A 6 -3.36 -25.99 7.40
CA GLY A 6 -4.41 -25.21 8.04
C GLY A 6 -4.17 -23.71 7.84
N ARG A 7 -4.93 -23.09 6.92
CA ARG A 7 -4.97 -21.63 6.77
C ARG A 7 -5.66 -21.01 7.99
N SER A 8 -4.87 -20.27 8.77
CA SER A 8 -5.31 -19.46 9.90
C SER A 8 -6.33 -18.41 9.44
N ARG A 9 -7.60 -18.59 9.81
CA ARG A 9 -8.70 -17.65 9.54
C ARG A 9 -8.76 -16.45 10.50
N ARG A 10 -7.88 -16.37 11.50
CA ARG A 10 -8.01 -15.38 12.60
C ARG A 10 -7.55 -13.95 12.26
N GLY A 11 -6.91 -13.73 11.12
CA GLY A 11 -6.38 -12.41 10.74
C GLY A 11 -7.38 -11.46 10.06
N ARG A 12 -8.52 -11.96 9.56
CA ARG A 12 -9.48 -11.13 8.79
C ARG A 12 -10.52 -10.42 9.66
N ASP A 13 -10.83 -10.97 10.84
CA ASP A 13 -11.91 -10.41 11.66
C ASP A 13 -11.47 -9.16 12.45
N ILE A 14 -10.18 -8.99 12.73
CA ILE A 14 -9.65 -7.82 13.45
C ILE A 14 -9.67 -6.56 12.55
N LEU A 15 -9.48 -6.71 11.24
CA LEU A 15 -9.41 -5.58 10.30
C LEU A 15 -10.80 -5.03 9.94
N ALA A 16 -11.84 -5.87 9.98
CA ALA A 16 -13.22 -5.46 9.70
C ALA A 16 -13.82 -4.59 10.84
N VAL A 17 -13.45 -4.85 12.10
CA VAL A 17 -13.94 -4.07 13.25
C VAL A 17 -13.31 -2.67 13.30
N ALA A 18 -12.05 -2.52 12.89
CA ALA A 18 -11.37 -1.22 12.85
C ALA A 18 -11.94 -0.27 11.78
N ALA A 19 -12.40 -0.79 10.64
CA ALA A 19 -12.98 0.03 9.57
C ALA A 19 -14.38 0.58 9.91
N ALA A 20 -15.17 -0.16 10.71
CA ALA A 20 -16.50 0.30 11.14
C ALA A 20 -16.42 1.41 12.21
N ALA A 21 -15.41 1.39 13.07
CA ALA A 21 -15.22 2.43 14.08
C ALA A 21 -14.80 3.79 13.47
N LEU A 22 -14.08 3.78 12.34
CA LEU A 22 -13.58 5.00 11.71
C LEU A 22 -14.65 5.76 10.91
N LEU A 23 -15.69 5.07 10.43
CA LEU A 23 -16.83 5.70 9.72
C LEU A 23 -17.92 6.22 10.67
N ALA A 24 -18.02 5.71 11.90
CA ALA A 24 -18.94 6.24 12.90
C ALA A 24 -18.42 7.51 13.60
N ALA A 25 -17.12 7.81 13.51
CA ALA A 25 -16.50 8.96 14.17
C ALA A 25 -16.55 10.27 13.35
N CYS A 26 -17.03 10.25 12.11
CA CYS A 26 -17.14 11.46 11.27
C CYS A 26 -18.48 12.22 11.42
N ALA A 27 -19.40 11.77 12.28
CA ALA A 27 -20.71 12.40 12.47
C ALA A 27 -20.80 13.29 13.73
N SER A 28 -19.73 13.44 14.51
CA SER A 28 -19.72 14.28 15.72
C SER A 28 -18.49 15.18 15.78
N LEU A 29 -18.37 16.10 14.82
CA LEU A 29 -17.53 17.27 15.00
C LEU A 29 -18.41 18.36 15.64
N PRO A 30 -18.12 18.82 16.87
CA PRO A 30 -18.80 19.98 17.41
C PRO A 30 -18.50 21.17 16.50
N GLU A 31 -19.56 21.90 16.18
CA GLU A 31 -19.55 23.12 15.39
C GLU A 31 -18.80 24.20 16.20
N THR A 32 -17.47 24.25 16.09
CA THR A 32 -16.67 25.28 16.74
C THR A 32 -16.87 26.58 15.98
N SER A 33 -17.77 27.41 16.48
CA SER A 33 -17.96 28.79 16.07
C SER A 33 -16.62 29.56 16.14
N PRO A 34 -16.23 30.33 15.12
CA PRO A 34 -14.92 30.99 15.04
C PRO A 34 -14.73 32.20 15.99
N SER A 35 -15.54 32.32 17.05
CA SER A 35 -15.55 33.48 17.94
C SER A 35 -14.87 33.28 19.29
N ASP A 36 -14.43 32.06 19.64
CA ASP A 36 -13.86 31.72 20.97
C ASP A 36 -12.31 31.58 20.97
N ILE A 37 -11.60 32.18 20.00
CA ILE A 37 -10.11 32.18 19.94
C ILE A 37 -9.52 33.44 20.61
N ALA A 38 -10.15 33.92 21.69
CA ALA A 38 -9.52 34.94 22.52
C ALA A 38 -9.76 34.61 23.99
N LEU A 39 -8.67 34.62 24.76
CA LEU A 39 -8.61 34.39 26.21
C LEU A 39 -8.87 32.94 26.65
N TYR A 40 -7.85 32.08 26.54
CA TYR A 40 -7.52 31.27 27.72
C TYR A 40 -6.08 31.55 28.12
N ASP A 41 -6.05 32.21 29.27
CA ASP A 41 -4.96 32.72 30.05
C ASP A 41 -4.16 31.58 30.70
N GLU A 42 -2.94 31.90 31.05
CA GLU A 42 -1.94 31.05 31.68
C GLU A 42 -2.43 30.44 33.00
N ASP A 43 -2.66 29.13 33.05
CA ASP A 43 -2.54 28.34 34.28
C ASP A 43 -2.31 26.86 33.92
N VAL A 44 -1.12 26.60 33.40
CA VAL A 44 -0.58 25.24 33.20
C VAL A 44 -0.22 24.69 34.57
N THR A 45 -1.18 23.99 35.18
CA THR A 45 -0.88 23.05 36.26
C THR A 45 -0.01 21.91 35.71
N PRO A 46 1.13 21.57 36.36
CA PRO A 46 1.92 20.43 35.92
C PRO A 46 1.13 19.16 36.23
N LEU A 47 0.70 18.47 35.18
CA LEU A 47 0.16 17.11 35.29
C LEU A 47 1.26 16.22 35.87
N ASP A 48 1.03 15.74 37.09
CA ASP A 48 1.74 14.63 37.69
C ASP A 48 1.69 13.44 36.71
N VAL A 49 2.85 13.16 36.10
CA VAL A 49 3.08 11.96 35.31
C VAL A 49 3.12 10.81 36.31
N GLU A 50 1.95 10.21 36.55
CA GLU A 50 1.87 8.93 37.24
C GLU A 50 2.75 7.92 36.51
N ASN A 51 3.83 7.58 37.21
CA ASN A 51 4.88 6.66 36.84
C ASN A 51 4.26 5.27 36.64
N THR A 52 3.83 4.98 35.42
CA THR A 52 3.36 3.64 35.05
C THR A 52 4.52 2.67 35.15
N THR A 53 4.27 1.65 35.94
CA THR A 53 5.14 0.55 36.30
C THR A 53 5.81 -0.06 35.07
N ALA A 54 7.14 -0.13 35.13
CA ALA A 54 7.99 -0.84 34.19
C ALA A 54 7.53 -2.31 34.10
N MET A 55 6.81 -2.64 33.02
CA MET A 55 6.61 -4.01 32.61
C MET A 55 7.96 -4.56 32.18
N ASP A 56 8.42 -5.53 32.97
CA ASP A 56 9.59 -6.37 32.80
C ASP A 56 9.63 -6.93 31.37
N ALA A 57 10.52 -6.38 30.54
CA ALA A 57 10.74 -6.85 29.19
C ALA A 57 11.52 -8.18 29.26
N PRO A 58 11.05 -9.26 28.61
CA PRO A 58 11.75 -10.54 28.65
C PRO A 58 13.16 -10.39 28.06
N PRO A 59 14.15 -11.14 28.57
CA PRO A 59 15.53 -11.06 28.11
C PRO A 59 15.61 -11.33 26.61
N ILE A 60 16.06 -10.32 25.87
CA ILE A 60 16.36 -10.42 24.45
C ILE A 60 17.63 -11.26 24.33
N GLU A 61 17.49 -12.51 23.90
CA GLU A 61 18.63 -13.35 23.57
C GLU A 61 19.46 -12.68 22.45
N PRO A 62 20.79 -12.62 22.58
CA PRO A 62 21.65 -12.06 21.55
C PRO A 62 21.48 -12.86 20.25
N PHE A 63 20.90 -12.23 19.23
CA PHE A 63 20.91 -12.78 17.88
C PHE A 63 22.37 -12.92 17.43
N GLU A 64 22.83 -14.16 17.28
CA GLU A 64 24.09 -14.44 16.60
C GLU A 64 24.02 -13.87 15.18
N PRO A 65 25.02 -13.09 14.74
CA PRO A 65 25.06 -12.57 13.39
C PRO A 65 25.19 -13.74 12.42
N VAL A 66 24.09 -14.07 11.73
CA VAL A 66 24.10 -15.04 10.63
C VAL A 66 24.99 -14.48 9.53
N GLU A 67 26.15 -15.12 9.33
CA GLU A 67 27.06 -14.80 8.25
C GLU A 67 26.31 -14.91 6.91
N PRO A 68 26.30 -13.86 6.07
CA PRO A 68 25.67 -13.94 4.76
C PRO A 68 26.40 -14.98 3.91
N PRO A 69 25.69 -15.93 3.28
CA PRO A 69 26.32 -16.88 2.39
C PRO A 69 26.94 -16.11 1.23
N MET A 70 28.22 -16.35 0.96
CA MET A 70 28.93 -15.85 -0.20
C MET A 70 28.24 -16.40 -1.46
N ILE A 71 27.34 -15.61 -2.05
CA ILE A 71 26.74 -15.89 -3.34
C ILE A 71 27.82 -15.68 -4.40
N ALA A 72 28.34 -16.77 -4.94
CA ALA A 72 29.20 -16.75 -6.10
C ALA A 72 28.48 -16.08 -7.29
N PRO A 73 29.17 -15.23 -8.08
CA PRO A 73 28.56 -14.58 -9.23
C PRO A 73 28.08 -15.62 -10.26
N PRO A 74 26.87 -15.46 -10.83
CA PRO A 74 26.36 -16.38 -11.83
C PRO A 74 27.20 -16.28 -13.11
N LEU A 75 27.81 -17.39 -13.51
CA LEU A 75 28.40 -17.56 -14.82
C LEU A 75 27.30 -17.46 -15.88
N LEU A 76 27.40 -16.46 -16.75
CA LEU A 76 26.57 -16.29 -17.93
C LEU A 76 26.74 -17.49 -18.88
N PRO A 77 25.66 -18.18 -19.31
CA PRO A 77 25.71 -19.04 -20.49
C PRO A 77 25.59 -18.22 -21.77
N ALA A 78 26.37 -18.61 -22.79
CA ALA A 78 26.48 -17.97 -24.09
C ALA A 78 25.16 -17.96 -24.91
N PRO A 79 24.98 -17.00 -25.83
CA PRO A 79 23.84 -16.98 -26.75
C PRO A 79 24.00 -18.08 -27.82
N SER A 80 22.97 -18.91 -27.95
CA SER A 80 22.84 -19.88 -29.05
C SER A 80 22.02 -19.27 -30.19
N PRO A 81 22.50 -19.27 -31.46
CA PRO A 81 21.71 -18.80 -32.59
C PRO A 81 21.03 -19.95 -33.36
N ALA A 82 19.94 -19.54 -34.02
CA ALA A 82 19.44 -20.00 -35.32
C ALA A 82 18.31 -21.04 -35.40
N ALA A 83 17.37 -20.66 -36.27
CA ALA A 83 16.50 -21.44 -37.15
C ALA A 83 15.47 -22.36 -36.46
N GLY A 84 14.20 -22.40 -36.86
CA GLY A 84 13.58 -22.19 -38.16
C GLY A 84 12.51 -23.28 -38.25
N GLY A 85 11.24 -22.92 -38.45
CA GLY A 85 10.16 -23.90 -38.35
C GLY A 85 8.84 -23.32 -38.81
N SER A 86 8.70 -23.25 -40.12
CA SER A 86 7.47 -23.03 -40.88
C SER A 86 6.41 -24.08 -40.52
N GLY A 87 5.14 -23.66 -40.46
CA GLY A 87 4.01 -24.58 -40.47
C GLY A 87 2.67 -23.85 -40.46
N PRO A 88 1.98 -23.73 -41.61
CA PRO A 88 0.59 -23.31 -41.68
C PRO A 88 -0.32 -24.54 -41.78
N ASP A 89 -1.34 -24.63 -40.93
CA ASP A 89 -2.55 -25.44 -41.16
C ASP A 89 -3.69 -24.75 -40.38
N ALA A 90 -4.63 -24.06 -41.03
CA ALA A 90 -5.71 -24.57 -41.87
C ALA A 90 -6.79 -25.32 -41.07
N ALA A 91 -7.97 -24.68 -41.04
CA ALA A 91 -9.31 -25.26 -41.01
C ALA A 91 -9.77 -26.05 -39.77
N ALA A 92 -10.73 -25.48 -39.04
CA ALA A 92 -11.95 -26.19 -38.69
C ALA A 92 -13.08 -25.22 -38.29
N THR A 93 -13.91 -24.92 -39.30
CA THR A 93 -15.30 -24.47 -39.19
C THR A 93 -16.12 -25.39 -38.27
N ARG A 94 -16.83 -24.82 -37.29
CA ARG A 94 -18.09 -25.41 -36.78
C ARG A 94 -18.98 -24.38 -36.07
N ALA A 95 -19.96 -23.87 -36.80
CA ALA A 95 -21.32 -23.58 -36.33
C ALA A 95 -22.21 -24.68 -36.95
N PRO A 96 -23.23 -25.24 -36.26
CA PRO A 96 -24.50 -24.58 -35.92
C PRO A 96 -24.90 -24.92 -34.45
N GLU A 97 -25.97 -24.43 -33.80
CA GLU A 97 -27.39 -24.53 -34.13
C GLU A 97 -28.22 -23.88 -32.99
N PRO A 98 -29.40 -23.27 -33.27
CA PRO A 98 -30.23 -22.59 -32.27
C PRO A 98 -31.17 -23.56 -31.54
N ALA A 99 -31.09 -23.61 -30.21
CA ALA A 99 -31.99 -24.41 -29.39
C ALA A 99 -33.33 -23.69 -29.15
N ALA A 100 -34.37 -24.32 -29.70
CA ALA A 100 -35.79 -24.32 -29.38
C ALA A 100 -36.30 -23.51 -28.17
N THR A 101 -37.31 -22.69 -28.45
CA THR A 101 -38.30 -22.14 -27.52
C THR A 101 -39.28 -23.22 -27.02
N PRO A 102 -39.56 -23.31 -25.71
CA PRO A 102 -40.73 -24.03 -25.22
C PRO A 102 -41.98 -23.13 -25.27
N GLN A 103 -42.96 -23.52 -26.08
CA GLN A 103 -44.32 -22.97 -26.04
C GLN A 103 -45.06 -23.53 -24.81
N GLY A 104 -45.21 -22.69 -23.79
CA GLY A 104 -46.09 -22.95 -22.65
C GLY A 104 -47.46 -22.30 -22.86
N THR A 105 -48.47 -23.12 -23.16
CA THR A 105 -49.89 -22.74 -23.15
C THR A 105 -50.37 -22.49 -21.71
N VAL A 106 -50.88 -21.29 -21.44
CA VAL A 106 -51.63 -20.96 -20.21
C VAL A 106 -53.10 -20.68 -20.55
N PRO A 107 -54.05 -21.12 -19.69
CA PRO A 107 -55.48 -21.04 -19.95
C PRO A 107 -56.07 -19.65 -19.70
N ALA A 108 -57.16 -19.39 -20.42
CA ALA A 108 -57.95 -18.17 -20.40
C ALA A 108 -58.60 -17.87 -19.04
N GLY A 109 -58.62 -16.59 -18.67
CA GLY A 109 -59.50 -16.10 -17.60
C GLY A 109 -58.97 -14.88 -16.86
N ASN A 110 -59.13 -13.69 -17.43
CA ASN A 110 -59.63 -12.48 -16.76
C ASN A 110 -59.47 -11.25 -17.66
N VAL A 111 -60.60 -10.81 -18.22
CA VAL A 111 -60.70 -9.59 -19.03
C VAL A 111 -60.89 -8.42 -18.07
N VAL A 112 -59.77 -7.84 -17.62
CA VAL A 112 -59.78 -6.51 -17.00
C VAL A 112 -59.44 -5.51 -18.10
N ALA A 113 -60.34 -4.54 -18.30
CA ALA A 113 -60.23 -3.52 -19.34
C ALA A 113 -58.86 -2.82 -19.29
N ALA A 114 -58.04 -3.07 -20.30
CA ALA A 114 -56.71 -2.50 -20.45
C ALA A 114 -56.83 -1.00 -20.76
N ALA A 115 -56.38 -0.17 -19.82
CA ALA A 115 -56.04 1.21 -20.09
C ALA A 115 -54.98 1.26 -21.23
N PRO A 116 -55.03 2.27 -22.11
CA PRO A 116 -54.08 2.39 -23.22
C PRO A 116 -52.64 2.33 -22.67
N PRO A 117 -51.72 1.60 -23.33
CA PRO A 117 -50.35 1.47 -22.86
C PRO A 117 -49.72 2.86 -22.84
N THR A 118 -49.52 3.40 -21.64
CA THR A 118 -48.64 4.54 -21.43
C THR A 118 -47.26 4.13 -21.95
N THR A 119 -46.91 4.62 -23.13
CA THR A 119 -45.62 4.38 -23.77
C THR A 119 -44.53 4.87 -22.82
N LEU A 120 -43.89 3.94 -22.10
CA LEU A 120 -42.74 4.24 -21.26
C LEU A 120 -41.67 4.90 -22.15
N PRO A 121 -41.13 6.07 -21.76
CA PRO A 121 -40.08 6.71 -22.53
C PRO A 121 -38.89 5.76 -22.66
N ALA A 122 -38.39 5.60 -23.89
CA ALA A 122 -37.25 4.75 -24.17
C ALA A 122 -36.04 5.18 -23.31
N PRO A 123 -35.29 4.22 -22.73
CA PRO A 123 -34.16 4.55 -21.85
C PRO A 123 -33.13 5.37 -22.63
N ALA A 124 -32.73 6.50 -22.06
CA ALA A 124 -31.71 7.36 -22.66
C ALA A 124 -30.39 6.58 -22.83
N PRO A 125 -29.68 6.74 -23.96
CA PRO A 125 -28.40 6.07 -24.17
C PRO A 125 -27.37 6.58 -23.15
N ILE A 126 -26.84 5.65 -22.35
CA ILE A 126 -25.78 5.94 -21.39
C ILE A 126 -24.53 6.33 -22.18
N PRO A 127 -23.86 7.44 -21.84
CA PRO A 127 -22.70 7.86 -22.59
C PRO A 127 -21.51 6.91 -22.33
N PRO A 128 -20.62 6.71 -23.33
CA PRO A 128 -19.59 5.67 -23.28
C PRO A 128 -18.58 5.87 -22.15
N GLU A 129 -18.34 7.12 -21.72
CA GLU A 129 -17.48 7.45 -20.58
C GLU A 129 -17.99 6.90 -19.25
N ASP A 130 -19.31 6.85 -19.06
CA ASP A 130 -19.92 6.36 -17.82
C ASP A 130 -19.78 4.84 -17.74
N LEU A 131 -19.92 4.14 -18.88
CA LEU A 131 -19.66 2.69 -18.95
C LEU A 131 -18.21 2.36 -18.63
N ALA A 132 -17.27 3.16 -19.12
CA ALA A 132 -15.85 2.99 -18.80
C ALA A 132 -15.56 3.21 -17.31
N ALA A 133 -16.21 4.20 -16.68
CA ALA A 133 -16.08 4.45 -15.24
C ALA A 133 -16.69 3.33 -14.39
N LEU A 134 -17.86 2.80 -14.77
CA LEU A 134 -18.49 1.66 -14.09
C LEU A 134 -17.62 0.40 -14.17
N ALA A 135 -17.05 0.11 -15.34
CA ALA A 135 -16.11 -0.99 -15.51
C ALA A 135 -14.87 -0.80 -14.62
N LEU A 136 -14.33 0.42 -14.55
CA LEU A 136 -13.21 0.75 -13.68
C LEU A 136 -13.55 0.49 -12.22
N ILE A 137 -14.69 0.96 -11.72
CA ILE A 137 -15.12 0.71 -10.32
C ILE A 137 -15.19 -0.79 -10.03
N GLY A 138 -15.75 -1.58 -10.94
CA GLY A 138 -15.77 -3.04 -10.83
C GLY A 138 -14.37 -3.65 -10.70
N ASP A 139 -13.42 -3.18 -11.52
CA ASP A 139 -12.03 -3.62 -11.42
C ASP A 139 -11.37 -3.22 -10.10
N LEU A 140 -11.61 -2.00 -9.60
CA LEU A 140 -11.05 -1.53 -8.32
C LEU A 140 -11.52 -2.39 -7.15
N VAL A 141 -12.81 -2.77 -7.14
CA VAL A 141 -13.37 -3.69 -6.15
C VAL A 141 -12.73 -5.08 -6.27
N ARG A 142 -12.52 -5.58 -7.49
CA ARG A 142 -11.83 -6.86 -7.75
C ARG A 142 -10.40 -6.85 -7.23
N TYR A 143 -9.64 -5.77 -7.48
CA TYR A 143 -8.24 -5.66 -7.04
C TYR A 143 -8.09 -5.69 -5.53
N ASN A 144 -9.04 -5.11 -4.79
CA ASN A 144 -9.02 -5.13 -3.33
C ASN A 144 -9.20 -6.56 -2.74
N ALA A 145 -9.72 -7.50 -3.53
CA ALA A 145 -9.88 -8.90 -3.12
C ALA A 145 -8.69 -9.80 -3.50
N LEU A 146 -7.68 -9.29 -4.22
CA LEU A 146 -6.54 -10.08 -4.69
C LEU A 146 -5.54 -10.40 -3.58
N ALA A 147 -4.91 -11.56 -3.66
CA ALA A 147 -3.75 -11.89 -2.84
C ALA A 147 -2.51 -11.09 -3.31
N PRO A 148 -1.51 -10.84 -2.44
CA PRO A 148 -0.32 -10.06 -2.83
C PRO A 148 0.45 -10.65 -4.02
N ASP A 149 0.45 -11.98 -4.16
CA ASP A 149 1.07 -12.65 -5.32
C ASP A 149 0.27 -12.45 -6.61
N ASP A 150 -1.06 -12.36 -6.51
CA ASP A 150 -1.93 -12.04 -7.65
C ASP A 150 -1.77 -10.59 -8.09
N VAL A 151 -1.61 -9.66 -7.15
CA VAL A 151 -1.36 -8.25 -7.45
C VAL A 151 -0.13 -8.10 -8.35
N LYS A 152 0.97 -8.81 -8.05
CA LYS A 152 2.18 -8.77 -8.89
C LYS A 152 1.94 -9.29 -10.31
N ARG A 153 1.16 -10.37 -10.46
CA ARG A 153 0.76 -10.89 -11.77
C ARG A 153 -0.10 -9.87 -12.53
N GLU A 154 -1.07 -9.28 -11.84
CA GLU A 154 -2.00 -8.32 -12.42
C GLU A 154 -1.29 -7.02 -12.83
N ILE A 155 -0.26 -6.57 -12.10
CA ILE A 155 0.60 -5.44 -12.52
C ILE A 155 1.18 -5.71 -13.91
N GLY A 156 1.70 -6.93 -14.17
CA GLY A 156 2.22 -7.30 -15.47
C GLY A 156 1.14 -7.29 -16.56
N VAL A 157 -0.05 -7.81 -16.26
CA VAL A 157 -1.21 -7.82 -17.17
C VAL A 157 -1.63 -6.40 -17.53
N VAL A 158 -1.83 -5.54 -16.54
CA VAL A 158 -2.29 -4.15 -16.75
C VAL A 158 -1.20 -3.30 -17.40
N THR A 159 0.08 -3.54 -17.11
CA THR A 159 1.19 -2.87 -17.80
C THR A 159 1.18 -3.21 -19.30
N ASN A 160 0.96 -4.48 -19.65
CA ASN A 160 0.82 -4.90 -21.04
C ASN A 160 -0.43 -4.30 -21.71
N ALA A 161 -1.54 -4.21 -20.99
CA ALA A 161 -2.76 -3.55 -21.48
C ALA A 161 -2.54 -2.05 -21.72
N MET A 162 -1.86 -1.35 -20.81
CA MET A 162 -1.53 0.07 -20.93
C MET A 162 -0.57 0.35 -22.09
N ALA A 163 0.36 -0.58 -22.39
CA ALA A 163 1.25 -0.47 -23.54
C ALA A 163 0.49 -0.53 -24.87
N ARG A 164 -0.62 -1.29 -24.93
CA ARG A 164 -1.49 -1.42 -26.09
C ARG A 164 -2.48 -0.25 -26.19
N ASP A 165 -3.05 0.16 -25.07
CA ASP A 165 -4.03 1.23 -24.98
C ASP A 165 -3.69 2.17 -23.81
N ARG A 166 -3.27 3.40 -24.15
CA ARG A 166 -2.84 4.44 -23.19
C ARG A 166 -4.02 5.25 -22.62
N SER A 167 -5.14 4.59 -22.38
CA SER A 167 -6.34 5.21 -21.81
C SER A 167 -6.16 5.59 -20.34
N ASP A 168 -6.90 6.60 -19.90
CA ASP A 168 -6.88 7.07 -18.51
C ASP A 168 -7.34 5.98 -17.54
N ALA A 169 -8.30 5.13 -17.94
CA ALA A 169 -8.74 3.99 -17.14
C ALA A 169 -7.59 2.99 -16.87
N ASN A 170 -6.76 2.68 -17.86
CA ASN A 170 -5.61 1.78 -17.68
C ASN A 170 -4.53 2.38 -16.77
N ARG A 171 -4.33 3.70 -16.82
CA ARG A 171 -3.44 4.39 -15.89
C ARG A 171 -3.94 4.32 -14.45
N VAL A 172 -5.24 4.54 -14.22
CA VAL A 172 -5.84 4.43 -12.89
C VAL A 172 -5.75 2.99 -12.36
N ARG A 173 -6.07 1.98 -13.19
CA ARG A 173 -5.93 0.56 -12.82
C ARG A 173 -4.51 0.23 -12.35
N LEU A 174 -3.50 0.67 -13.12
CA LEU A 174 -2.10 0.44 -12.79
C LEU A 174 -1.69 1.15 -11.50
N ALA A 175 -2.12 2.41 -11.33
CA ALA A 175 -1.84 3.18 -10.11
C ALA A 175 -2.39 2.50 -8.86
N VAL A 176 -3.60 1.95 -8.92
CA VAL A 176 -4.20 1.21 -7.78
C VAL A 176 -3.44 -0.08 -7.50
N LEU A 177 -3.02 -0.82 -8.52
CA LEU A 177 -2.24 -2.04 -8.29
C LEU A 177 -0.88 -1.74 -7.64
N TYR A 178 -0.23 -0.64 -8.00
CA TYR A 178 0.98 -0.18 -7.30
C TYR A 178 0.69 0.12 -5.83
N THR A 179 -0.43 0.78 -5.53
CA THR A 179 -0.78 1.13 -4.15
C THR A 179 -1.16 -0.07 -3.29
N LEU A 180 -1.57 -1.17 -3.92
CA LEU A 180 -1.87 -2.46 -3.28
C LEU A 180 -0.66 -3.39 -3.17
N SER A 181 0.48 -3.06 -3.78
CA SER A 181 1.68 -3.90 -3.75
C SER A 181 2.42 -3.92 -2.40
N HIS A 182 1.83 -3.34 -1.35
CA HIS A 182 2.25 -3.28 0.07
C HIS A 182 3.73 -3.66 0.31
N GLY A 183 4.59 -2.65 0.46
CA GLY A 183 5.98 -2.87 0.86
C GLY A 183 7.00 -1.91 0.27
N ASN A 184 6.59 -1.02 -0.65
CA ASN A 184 7.51 -0.11 -1.30
C ASN A 184 6.96 1.32 -1.42
N PRO A 185 7.52 2.31 -0.71
CA PRO A 185 7.10 3.70 -0.85
C PRO A 185 7.37 4.28 -2.24
N GLN A 186 8.25 3.67 -3.04
CA GLN A 186 8.51 4.08 -4.42
C GLN A 186 7.32 3.80 -5.33
N ASP A 187 6.56 2.73 -5.08
CA ASP A 187 5.42 2.37 -5.91
C ASP A 187 4.24 3.34 -5.67
N ASP A 188 4.12 3.88 -4.47
CA ASP A 188 3.17 4.96 -4.16
C ASP A 188 3.48 6.25 -4.92
N GLN A 189 4.77 6.59 -5.05
CA GLN A 189 5.20 7.75 -5.85
C GLN A 189 4.87 7.57 -7.34
N ARG A 190 5.10 6.36 -7.87
CA ARG A 190 4.73 6.02 -9.26
C ARG A 190 3.22 6.10 -9.46
N ALA A 191 2.44 5.63 -8.49
CA ALA A 191 0.99 5.73 -8.53
C ALA A 191 0.52 7.19 -8.56
N LEU A 192 1.07 8.06 -7.72
CA LEU A 192 0.77 9.50 -7.74
C LEU A 192 1.07 10.13 -9.10
N GLN A 193 2.24 9.83 -9.68
CA GLN A 193 2.61 10.34 -11.00
C GLN A 193 1.63 9.88 -12.10
N LEU A 194 1.17 8.63 -12.06
CA LEU A 194 0.18 8.11 -13.00
C LEU A 194 -1.18 8.83 -12.84
N LEU A 195 -1.62 9.06 -11.60
CA LEU A 195 -2.88 9.76 -11.30
C LEU A 195 -2.81 11.24 -11.70
N GLU A 196 -1.67 11.91 -11.50
CA GLU A 196 -1.45 13.26 -12.01
C GLU A 196 -1.54 13.33 -13.55
N ASN A 197 -1.00 12.34 -14.25
CA ASN A 197 -1.07 12.27 -15.70
C ASN A 197 -2.51 12.07 -16.20
N VAL A 198 -3.38 11.44 -15.41
CA VAL A 198 -4.82 11.34 -15.70
C VAL A 198 -5.51 12.68 -15.45
N ALA A 199 -5.19 13.37 -14.35
CA ALA A 199 -5.73 14.69 -14.07
C ALA A 199 -5.34 15.73 -15.13
N LYS A 200 -4.10 15.65 -15.63
CA LYS A 200 -3.55 16.50 -16.71
C LYS A 200 -3.90 15.99 -18.11
N SER A 201 -4.50 14.81 -18.23
CA SER A 201 -4.93 14.25 -19.52
C SER A 201 -5.93 15.19 -20.18
N GLY A 202 -5.87 15.30 -21.50
CA GLY A 202 -6.77 16.16 -22.27
C GLY A 202 -8.26 15.78 -22.11
N GLY A 203 -9.15 16.58 -22.68
CA GLY A 203 -10.60 16.38 -22.57
C GLY A 203 -11.21 16.97 -21.29
N GLY A 204 -12.53 17.09 -21.27
CA GLY A 204 -13.27 17.70 -20.15
C GLY A 204 -13.19 16.91 -18.83
N SER A 205 -14.01 17.30 -17.87
CA SER A 205 -14.21 16.55 -16.62
C SER A 205 -14.89 15.22 -16.94
N THR A 206 -14.14 14.12 -16.89
CA THR A 206 -14.69 12.77 -17.03
C THR A 206 -14.84 12.12 -15.65
N PRO A 207 -15.79 11.18 -15.48
CA PRO A 207 -15.94 10.45 -14.22
C PRO A 207 -14.65 9.70 -13.80
N VAL A 208 -13.86 9.21 -14.77
CA VAL A 208 -12.56 8.58 -14.51
C VAL A 208 -11.57 9.57 -13.88
N LYS A 209 -11.55 10.84 -14.31
CA LYS A 209 -10.72 11.88 -13.69
C LYS A 209 -11.16 12.20 -12.26
N ALA A 210 -12.47 12.19 -12.01
CA ALA A 210 -12.99 12.37 -10.65
C ALA A 210 -12.55 11.24 -9.71
N ILE A 211 -12.62 9.98 -10.17
CA ILE A 211 -12.11 8.82 -9.42
C ILE A 211 -10.59 8.96 -9.18
N ALA A 212 -9.82 9.34 -10.21
CA ALA A 212 -8.39 9.54 -10.09
C ALA A 212 -8.02 10.64 -9.07
N ALA A 213 -8.79 11.73 -9.01
CA ALA A 213 -8.58 12.81 -8.06
C ALA A 213 -8.79 12.36 -6.60
N ILE A 214 -9.84 11.56 -6.34
CA ILE A 214 -10.10 11.00 -5.01
C ILE A 214 -8.95 10.07 -4.59
N LEU A 215 -8.55 9.17 -5.49
CA LEU A 215 -7.44 8.25 -5.26
C LEU A 215 -6.13 9.01 -5.01
N HIS A 216 -5.87 10.08 -5.76
CA HIS A 216 -4.67 10.90 -5.59
C HIS A 216 -4.60 11.49 -4.18
N VAL A 217 -5.70 12.07 -3.68
CA VAL A 217 -5.75 12.60 -2.31
C VAL A 217 -5.47 11.49 -1.29
N GLN A 218 -6.10 10.33 -1.40
CA GLN A 218 -5.91 9.21 -0.47
C GLN A 218 -4.45 8.72 -0.45
N VAL A 219 -3.84 8.51 -1.61
CA VAL A 219 -2.45 8.05 -1.71
C VAL A 219 -1.49 9.11 -1.20
N SER A 220 -1.74 10.40 -1.46
CA SER A 220 -0.89 11.50 -0.96
C SER A 220 -0.88 11.60 0.57
N VAL A 221 -1.98 11.26 1.23
CA VAL A 221 -2.08 11.23 2.70
C VAL A 221 -1.29 10.05 3.24
N ARG A 222 -1.44 8.87 2.64
CA ARG A 222 -0.68 7.67 3.03
C ARG A 222 0.83 7.89 2.91
N VAL A 223 1.29 8.46 1.81
CA VAL A 223 2.72 8.77 1.59
C VAL A 223 3.27 9.68 2.67
N ARG A 224 2.51 10.72 3.06
CA ARG A 224 2.90 11.62 4.15
C ARG A 224 2.99 10.88 5.49
N SER A 225 1.97 10.07 5.83
CA SER A 225 1.98 9.24 7.04
C SER A 225 3.20 8.34 7.13
N VAL A 226 3.52 7.61 6.05
CA VAL A 226 4.70 6.71 6.02
C VAL A 226 5.99 7.51 6.20
N ARG A 227 6.10 8.69 5.61
CA ARG A 227 7.28 9.55 5.78
C ARG A 227 7.42 10.04 7.22
N ASP A 228 6.34 10.48 7.85
CA ASP A 228 6.36 10.94 9.23
C ASP A 228 6.74 9.81 10.20
N GLU A 229 6.27 8.59 9.94
CA GLU A 229 6.68 7.38 10.67
C GLU A 229 8.17 7.07 10.49
N GLN A 230 8.71 7.19 9.26
CA GLN A 230 10.13 7.01 9.00
C GLN A 230 10.99 8.05 9.71
N VAL A 231 10.58 9.33 9.70
CA VAL A 231 11.30 10.38 10.43
C VAL A 231 11.32 10.07 11.92
N ARG A 232 10.17 9.71 12.50
CA ARG A 232 10.07 9.33 13.92
C ARG A 232 10.92 8.11 14.26
N GLY A 233 10.96 7.10 13.38
CA GLY A 233 11.82 5.93 13.53
C GLY A 233 13.30 6.29 13.52
N ASN A 234 13.72 7.15 12.60
CA ASN A 234 15.11 7.60 12.51
C ASN A 234 15.55 8.42 13.72
N GLU A 235 14.68 9.28 14.24
CA GLU A 235 14.95 10.02 15.48
C GLU A 235 15.13 9.07 16.69
N ALA A 236 14.33 8.01 16.77
CA ALA A 236 14.48 7.00 17.81
C ALA A 236 15.81 6.25 17.69
N VAL A 237 16.22 5.88 16.47
CA VAL A 237 17.52 5.24 16.20
C VAL A 237 18.68 6.16 16.61
N GLN A 238 18.63 7.45 16.26
CA GLN A 238 19.65 8.42 16.64
C GLN A 238 19.77 8.58 18.15
N LYS A 239 18.64 8.58 18.88
CA LYS A 239 18.64 8.61 20.35
C LYS A 239 19.28 7.37 20.95
N LEU A 240 19.00 6.17 20.41
CA LEU A 240 19.63 4.93 20.87
C LEU A 240 21.14 4.90 20.57
N GLU A 241 21.55 5.39 19.41
CA GLU A 241 22.97 5.52 19.06
C GLU A 241 23.70 6.51 19.96
N ALA A 242 23.05 7.63 20.31
CA ALA A 242 23.59 8.60 21.26
C ALA A 242 23.76 8.00 22.66
N LEU A 243 22.77 7.24 23.15
CA LEU A 243 22.87 6.52 24.43
C LEU A 243 24.04 5.53 24.41
N ARG A 244 24.15 4.70 23.37
CA ARG A 244 25.27 3.76 23.21
C ARG A 244 26.63 4.46 23.08
N ALA A 245 26.69 5.65 22.48
CA ALA A 245 27.90 6.43 22.42
C ALA A 245 28.30 6.96 23.81
N MET A 246 27.33 7.43 24.59
CA MET A 246 27.57 7.88 25.97
C MET A 246 28.02 6.72 26.87
N GLU A 247 27.42 5.53 26.75
CA GLU A 247 27.88 4.32 27.47
C GLU A 247 29.33 3.98 27.14
N ARG A 248 29.70 4.01 25.85
CA ARG A 248 31.08 3.78 25.43
C ARG A 248 32.05 4.85 25.95
N SER A 249 31.62 6.11 26.03
CA SER A 249 32.42 7.19 26.61
C SER A 249 32.64 6.97 28.11
N LEU A 250 31.58 6.65 28.86
CA LEU A 250 31.66 6.39 30.30
C LEU A 250 32.52 5.17 30.62
N LEU A 251 32.47 4.12 29.80
CA LEU A 251 33.35 2.97 29.94
C LEU A 251 34.82 3.33 29.68
N ARG A 252 35.11 4.14 28.65
CA ARG A 252 36.47 4.62 28.37
C ARG A 252 36.99 5.53 29.48
N ASP A 253 36.16 6.43 29.98
CA ASP A 253 36.52 7.33 31.08
C ASP A 253 36.72 6.55 32.38
N ARG A 254 35.92 5.50 32.65
CA ARG A 254 36.15 4.61 33.79
C ARG A 254 37.45 3.82 33.66
N VAL A 255 37.80 3.30 32.49
CA VAL A 255 39.09 2.60 32.30
C VAL A 255 40.26 3.57 32.47
N ARG A 256 40.14 4.79 31.94
CA ARG A 256 41.17 5.82 32.05
C ARG A 256 41.32 6.38 33.47
N SER A 257 40.20 6.60 34.16
CA SER A 257 40.15 7.17 35.51
C SER A 257 40.40 6.12 36.60
N GLY A 258 39.93 4.89 36.40
CA GLY A 258 40.04 3.79 37.36
C GLY A 258 41.26 2.88 37.22
N GLY A 259 42.02 2.98 36.12
CA GLY A 259 43.19 2.12 35.85
C GLY A 259 44.57 2.78 36.04
N GLY A 260 44.63 4.05 36.44
CA GLY A 260 45.88 4.86 36.46
C GLY A 260 46.54 5.06 37.83
N GLY A 261 46.21 4.24 38.83
CA GLY A 261 46.71 4.38 40.21
C GLY A 261 47.91 3.52 40.57
N GLY A 262 48.56 2.83 39.62
CA GLY A 262 49.62 1.87 39.95
C GLY A 262 50.72 1.77 38.89
N GLY A 263 51.89 2.33 39.21
CA GLY A 263 53.18 1.80 38.77
C GLY A 263 53.79 2.40 37.51
N GLY A 264 54.65 3.40 37.69
CA GLY A 264 55.52 3.93 36.65
C GLY A 264 56.61 4.83 37.19
N GLY A 265 57.26 4.41 38.28
CA GLY A 265 58.55 4.95 38.67
C GLY A 265 59.66 4.48 37.73
N GLY A 266 60.62 5.36 37.47
CA GLY A 266 61.81 5.13 36.63
C GLY A 266 61.93 6.26 35.61
N GLY A 267 62.84 7.21 35.68
CA GLY A 267 64.23 7.13 36.13
C GLY A 267 65.13 7.37 34.93
N GLY A 268 65.94 8.42 34.98
CA GLY A 268 66.98 8.74 33.99
C GLY A 268 66.53 9.77 32.94
N GLY A 269 67.26 10.83 32.62
CA GLY A 269 68.60 11.22 33.00
C GLY A 269 69.07 12.24 31.97
N GLY A 270 69.75 13.29 32.44
CA GLY A 270 70.79 14.03 31.72
C GLY A 270 70.48 14.63 30.35
N SER A 271 70.44 15.96 30.29
CA SER A 271 71.03 16.71 29.18
C SER A 271 71.44 18.09 29.67
N GLY A 272 72.63 18.15 30.27
CA GLY A 272 73.37 19.39 30.42
C GLY A 272 73.83 19.91 29.05
N GLY A 273 73.78 21.22 28.87
CA GLY A 273 74.23 21.85 27.63
C GLY A 273 73.98 23.34 27.58
N ARG A 274 74.62 24.10 28.48
CA ARG A 274 75.41 25.32 28.21
C ARG A 274 75.79 26.03 29.50
#